data_AF-W7ST78-F1
#
_entry.id   AF-W7ST78-F1
#
_cell.length_a   1.000
_cell.length_b   1.000
_cell.length_c   1.000
_cell.angle_alpha   90.00
_cell.angle_beta   90.00
_cell.angle_gamma   90.00
#
_symmetry.space_group_name_H-M   'P 1'
#
loop_
_entity.id
_entity.type
_entity.pdbx_description
1 polymer ?
#
loop_
_entity_poly.entity_id
_entity_poly.type
_entity_poly.pdbx_seq_one_letter_code
_entity_poly.pdbx_strand_id
1 'polypeptide(L)'
;MTDLAYRKTTAIVLLSIAALTALSVLIGVSGPWRLALTVLFALTVPGWAVAAYVRPWNQSFVWTVAVGVSLALSILLSQAMLSLGYWHPERALLGFALVSMIPLVHHIMRGNQ
;
A
#
# COMPACT_ATOMS: atom_id res chain seq x y z
N MET A 1 10.12 -24.53 -2.17
CA MET A 1 9.33 -24.07 -3.35
C MET A 1 8.08 -23.26 -2.98
N THR A 2 7.60 -23.30 -1.73
CA THR A 2 6.36 -22.61 -1.29
C THR A 2 6.51 -21.11 -1.05
N ASP A 3 7.65 -20.63 -0.53
CA ASP A 3 7.86 -19.21 -0.17
C ASP A 3 7.85 -18.23 -1.35
N LEU A 4 8.41 -18.63 -2.49
CA LEU A 4 8.55 -17.74 -3.65
C LEU A 4 7.18 -17.48 -4.31
N ALA A 5 6.37 -18.54 -4.43
CA ALA A 5 5.01 -18.44 -4.94
C ALA A 5 4.13 -17.58 -4.01
N TYR A 6 4.29 -17.74 -2.69
CA TYR A 6 3.55 -16.95 -1.71
C TYR A 6 3.86 -15.46 -1.82
N ARG A 7 5.16 -15.10 -1.90
CA ARG A 7 5.61 -13.71 -2.10
C ARG A 7 5.09 -13.08 -3.39
N LYS A 8 5.13 -13.83 -4.51
CA LYS A 8 4.58 -13.35 -5.79
C LYS A 8 3.08 -13.11 -5.71
N THR A 9 2.32 -14.04 -5.12
CA THR A 9 0.87 -13.89 -4.95
C THR A 9 0.53 -12.70 -4.08
N THR A 10 1.22 -12.50 -2.95
CA THR A 10 0.99 -11.32 -2.09
C THR A 10 1.28 -10.01 -2.82
N ALA A 11 2.37 -9.94 -3.59
CA ALA A 11 2.69 -8.75 -4.38
C ALA A 11 1.62 -8.43 -5.44
N ILE A 12 1.10 -9.45 -6.14
CA ILE A 12 0.04 -9.28 -7.14
C ILE A 12 -1.27 -8.80 -6.47
N VAL A 13 -1.64 -9.38 -5.34
CA VAL A 13 -2.85 -8.98 -4.60
C VAL A 13 -2.74 -7.53 -4.13
N LEU A 14 -1.60 -7.14 -3.55
CA LEU A 14 -1.38 -5.76 -3.11
C LEU A 14 -1.37 -4.76 -4.27
N LEU A 15 -0.78 -5.13 -5.41
CA LEU A 15 -0.79 -4.30 -6.62
C LEU A 15 -2.23 -4.09 -7.12
N SER A 16 -3.03 -5.15 -7.10
CA SER A 16 -4.44 -5.10 -7.50
C SER A 16 -5.24 -4.18 -6.59
N ILE A 17 -5.02 -4.24 -5.27
CA ILE A 17 -5.65 -3.34 -4.29
C ILE A 17 -5.24 -1.89 -4.52
N ALA A 18 -3.95 -1.64 -4.80
CA ALA A 18 -3.44 -0.31 -5.14
C ALA A 18 -4.11 0.26 -6.39
N ALA A 19 -4.15 -0.54 -7.46
CA ALA A 19 -4.75 -0.15 -8.73
C ALA A 19 -6.26 0.10 -8.61
N LEU A 20 -6.99 -0.78 -7.92
CA LEU A 20 -8.43 -0.62 -7.66
C LEU A 20 -8.73 0.64 -6.84
N THR A 21 -7.90 0.93 -5.85
CA THR A 21 -8.06 2.11 -5.00
C THR A 21 -7.80 3.39 -5.81
N ALA A 22 -6.73 3.43 -6.60
CA ALA A 22 -6.43 4.55 -7.49
C ALA A 22 -7.52 4.76 -8.54
N LEU A 23 -7.99 3.67 -9.16
CA LEU A 23 -9.07 3.72 -10.14
C LEU A 23 -10.34 4.27 -9.49
N SER A 24 -10.73 3.77 -8.32
CA SER A 24 -11.93 4.22 -7.59
C SER A 24 -11.94 5.73 -7.32
N VAL A 25 -10.77 6.31 -7.02
CA VAL A 25 -10.63 7.77 -6.89
C VAL A 25 -10.81 8.46 -8.24
N LEU A 26 -10.17 7.97 -9.31
CA LEU A 26 -10.26 8.56 -10.65
C LEU A 26 -11.68 8.53 -11.24
N ILE A 27 -12.43 7.46 -11.02
CA ILE A 27 -13.82 7.34 -11.47
C ILE A 27 -14.82 7.99 -10.50
N GLY A 28 -14.33 8.63 -9.43
CA GLY A 28 -15.18 9.36 -8.48
C GLY A 28 -16.19 8.47 -7.73
N VAL A 29 -15.93 7.17 -7.62
CA VAL A 29 -16.82 6.24 -6.91
C VAL A 29 -16.97 6.72 -5.48
N SER A 30 -18.20 6.86 -5.01
CA SER A 30 -18.53 7.29 -3.66
C SER A 30 -19.37 6.22 -2.96
N GLY A 31 -19.24 6.13 -1.64
CA GLY A 31 -19.98 5.16 -0.83
C GLY A 31 -19.10 4.19 -0.02
N PRO A 32 -19.73 3.22 0.67
CA PRO A 32 -19.07 2.36 1.65
C PRO A 32 -17.98 1.47 1.04
N TRP A 33 -18.11 1.10 -0.24
CA TRP A 33 -17.10 0.31 -0.96
C TRP A 33 -15.77 1.06 -1.12
N ARG A 34 -15.81 2.37 -1.42
CA ARG A 34 -14.59 3.20 -1.48
C ARG A 34 -13.90 3.24 -0.13
N LEU A 35 -14.67 3.36 0.95
CA LEU A 35 -14.16 3.37 2.31
C LEU A 35 -13.43 2.06 2.64
N ALA A 36 -14.06 0.92 2.36
CA ALA A 36 -13.45 -0.40 2.56
C ALA A 36 -12.14 -0.57 1.77
N LEU A 37 -12.13 -0.21 0.48
CA LEU A 37 -10.93 -0.27 -0.36
C LEU A 37 -9.81 0.65 0.15
N THR A 38 -10.15 1.88 0.53
CA THR A 38 -9.19 2.86 1.05
C THR A 38 -8.57 2.38 2.35
N VAL A 39 -9.37 1.80 3.25
CA VAL A 39 -8.89 1.23 4.51
C VAL A 39 -7.99 0.03 4.27
N LEU A 40 -8.39 -0.89 3.39
CA LEU A 40 -7.56 -2.05 2.99
C LEU A 40 -6.22 -1.59 2.41
N PHE A 41 -6.25 -0.62 1.50
CA PHE A 41 -5.06 -0.02 0.91
C PHE A 41 -4.16 0.61 1.97
N ALA A 42 -4.72 1.51 2.79
CA ALA A 42 -3.98 2.26 3.81
C ALA A 42 -3.42 1.39 4.94
N LEU A 43 -3.97 0.19 5.16
CA LEU A 43 -3.47 -0.76 6.15
C LEU A 43 -2.38 -1.67 5.62
N THR A 44 -2.37 -1.98 4.32
CA THR A 44 -1.57 -3.09 3.80
C THR A 44 -0.52 -2.66 2.78
N VAL A 45 -0.88 -1.82 1.82
CA VAL A 45 -0.05 -1.59 0.62
C VAL A 45 1.21 -0.78 0.89
N PRO A 46 1.17 0.41 1.54
CA PRO A 46 2.35 1.24 1.66
C PRO A 46 3.42 0.64 2.59
N GLY A 47 3.03 -0.11 3.62
CA GLY A 47 3.97 -0.75 4.51
C GLY A 47 4.51 -2.08 4.01
N TRP A 48 3.78 -2.81 3.15
CA TRP A 48 4.34 -3.98 2.47
C TRP A 48 5.46 -3.62 1.49
N ALA A 49 5.41 -2.43 0.89
CA ALA A 49 6.50 -1.90 0.07
C ALA A 49 7.83 -1.80 0.84
N VAL A 50 7.78 -1.52 2.14
CA VAL A 50 8.94 -1.44 3.04
C VAL A 50 9.29 -2.81 3.64
N ALA A 51 8.26 -3.57 4.03
CA ALA A 51 8.43 -4.91 4.62
C ALA A 51 9.13 -5.89 3.67
N ALA A 52 9.02 -5.68 2.36
CA ALA A 52 9.76 -6.42 1.33
C ALA A 52 11.30 -6.33 1.44
N TYR A 53 11.82 -5.27 2.09
CA TYR A 53 13.26 -5.06 2.31
C TYR A 53 13.76 -5.57 3.67
N VAL A 54 12.85 -5.97 4.56
CA VAL A 54 13.22 -6.54 5.86
C VAL A 54 13.64 -8.01 5.65
N ARG A 55 14.82 -8.39 6.18
CA ARG A 55 15.32 -9.77 6.14
C ARG A 55 14.30 -10.74 6.76
N PRO A 56 14.26 -12.01 6.32
CA PRO A 56 13.23 -12.96 6.71
C PRO A 56 13.34 -13.29 8.21
N TRP A 57 12.53 -12.60 9.01
CA TRP A 57 12.08 -13.07 10.31
C TRP A 57 10.58 -13.34 10.17
N ASN A 58 10.17 -14.51 10.63
CA ASN A 58 8.80 -15.05 10.74
C ASN A 58 7.66 -14.26 10.07
N GLN A 59 6.87 -14.90 9.20
CA GLN A 59 5.80 -14.28 8.39
C GLN A 59 4.89 -13.32 9.19
N SER A 60 4.56 -13.65 10.44
CA SER A 60 3.76 -12.79 11.31
C SER A 60 4.41 -11.44 11.61
N PHE A 61 5.74 -11.40 11.80
CA PHE A 61 6.51 -10.18 12.04
C PHE A 61 6.46 -9.25 10.81
N VAL A 62 6.57 -9.80 9.61
CA VAL A 62 6.48 -9.04 8.34
C VAL A 62 5.11 -8.36 8.22
N TRP A 63 4.03 -9.08 8.54
CA TRP A 63 2.67 -8.53 8.53
C TRP A 63 2.47 -7.43 9.57
N THR A 64 2.97 -7.62 10.80
CA THR A 64 2.88 -6.60 11.85
C THR A 64 3.64 -5.33 11.48
N VAL A 65 4.86 -5.45 10.94
CA VAL A 65 5.66 -4.31 10.47
C VAL A 65 4.97 -3.61 9.30
N ALA A 66 4.43 -4.37 8.34
CA ALA A 66 3.72 -3.78 7.20
C ALA A 66 2.49 -2.96 7.65
N VAL A 67 1.68 -3.49 8.57
CA VAL A 67 0.51 -2.75 9.07
C VAL A 67 0.94 -1.51 9.88
N GLY A 68 1.92 -1.67 10.77
CA GLY A 68 2.43 -0.56 11.58
C GLY A 68 3.01 0.57 10.75
N VAL A 69 3.83 0.25 9.74
CA VAL A 69 4.40 1.25 8.83
C VAL A 69 3.32 1.91 7.99
N SER A 70 2.33 1.17 7.50
CA SER A 70 1.24 1.72 6.70
C SER A 70 0.41 2.74 7.50
N LEU A 71 0.11 2.42 8.76
CA LEU A 71 -0.59 3.33 9.67
C LEU A 71 0.25 4.57 10.00
N ALA A 72 1.53 4.40 10.35
CA ALA A 72 2.41 5.51 10.66
C ALA A 72 2.53 6.49 9.49
N LEU A 73 2.70 5.96 8.27
CA LEU A 73 2.74 6.74 7.03
C LEU A 73 1.43 7.48 6.76
N SER A 74 0.29 6.82 6.95
CA SER A 74 -1.04 7.42 6.76
C SER A 74 -1.30 8.56 7.76
N ILE A 75 -0.87 8.39 9.01
CA ILE A 75 -0.97 9.42 10.06
C ILE A 75 -0.07 10.59 9.73
N LEU A 76 1.20 10.35 9.37
CA LEU A 76 2.16 11.41 9.02
C LEU A 76 1.67 12.23 7.82
N LEU A 77 1.13 11.57 6.79
CA LEU A 77 0.55 12.26 5.64
C LEU A 77 -0.65 13.12 6.05
N SER A 78 -1.55 12.57 6.86
CA SER A 78 -2.73 13.31 7.36
C SER A 78 -2.30 14.54 8.17
N GLN A 79 -1.28 14.39 9.02
CA GLN A 79 -0.73 15.49 9.80
C GLN A 79 -0.03 16.54 8.93
N ALA A 80 0.72 16.11 7.91
CA ALA A 80 1.34 17.03 6.96
C ALA A 80 0.30 17.84 6.17
N MET A 81 -0.80 17.20 5.76
CA MET A 81 -1.89 17.89 5.08
C MET A 81 -2.58 18.93 5.96
N LEU A 82 -2.79 18.59 7.24
CA LEU A 82 -3.36 19.52 8.23
C LEU A 82 -2.43 20.71 8.47
N SER A 83 -1.13 20.47 8.65
CA SER A 83 -0.16 21.52 8.93
C SER A 83 0.06 22.46 7.74
N LEU A 84 -0.02 21.95 6.51
CA LEU A 84 0.10 22.73 5.29
C LEU A 84 -1.21 23.44 4.87
N GLY A 85 -2.33 23.17 5.55
CA GLY A 85 -3.65 23.69 5.18
C GLY A 85 -4.21 23.14 3.85
N TYR A 86 -3.54 22.16 3.25
CA TYR A 86 -3.94 21.52 1.99
C TYR A 86 -4.67 20.19 2.23
N TRP A 87 -5.93 20.28 2.64
CA TRP A 87 -6.78 19.11 2.93
C TRP A 87 -7.45 18.55 1.67
N HIS A 88 -6.72 17.76 0.88
CA HIS A 88 -7.24 17.03 -0.29
C HIS A 88 -6.94 15.52 -0.21
N PRO A 89 -7.72 14.75 0.57
CA PRO A 89 -7.45 13.34 0.85
C PRO A 89 -7.40 12.47 -0.42
N GLU A 90 -8.15 12.84 -1.44
CA GLU A 90 -8.18 12.16 -2.74
C GLU A 90 -6.81 12.22 -3.45
N ARG A 91 -6.20 13.42 -3.47
CA ARG A 91 -4.88 13.64 -4.09
C ARG A 91 -3.77 12.96 -3.30
N ALA A 92 -3.88 12.99 -1.98
CA ALA A 92 -2.94 12.33 -1.09
C ALA A 92 -2.95 10.80 -1.28
N LEU A 93 -4.15 10.22 -1.45
CA LEU A 93 -4.31 8.79 -1.71
C LEU A 93 -3.74 8.39 -3.08
N LEU A 94 -3.96 9.20 -4.13
CA LEU A 94 -3.34 8.99 -5.44
C LEU A 94 -1.82 9.06 -5.38
N GLY A 95 -1.27 10.05 -4.66
CA GLY A 95 0.17 10.15 -4.42
C GLY A 95 0.72 8.91 -3.73
N PHE A 96 0.06 8.43 -2.68
CA PHE A 96 0.44 7.21 -1.97
C PHE A 96 0.36 5.96 -2.84
N ALA A 97 -0.69 5.83 -3.66
CA ALA A 97 -0.84 4.72 -4.59
C ALA A 97 0.30 4.71 -5.61
N LEU A 98 0.66 5.86 -6.18
CA LEU A 98 1.78 5.97 -7.12
C LEU A 98 3.12 5.62 -6.45
N VAL A 99 3.39 6.20 -5.28
CA VAL A 99 4.63 5.95 -4.53
C VAL A 99 4.78 4.48 -4.12
N SER A 100 3.67 3.82 -3.78
CA SER A 100 3.68 2.40 -3.39
C SER A 100 3.71 1.44 -4.59
N MET A 101 3.21 1.82 -5.76
CA MET A 101 3.29 0.99 -6.96
C MET A 101 4.74 0.83 -7.48
N ILE A 102 5.57 1.87 -7.40
CA ILE A 102 6.98 1.83 -7.84
C ILE A 102 7.76 0.66 -7.19
N PRO A 103 7.83 0.53 -5.85
CA PRO A 103 8.53 -0.56 -5.19
C PRO A 103 7.86 -1.92 -5.41
N LEU A 104 6.54 -2.00 -5.57
CA LEU A 104 5.85 -3.26 -5.89
C LEU A 104 6.24 -3.79 -7.28
N VAL A 105 6.29 -2.92 -8.29
CA VAL A 105 6.72 -3.28 -9.65
C VAL A 105 8.20 -3.69 -9.64
N HIS A 106 9.05 -2.92 -8.93
CA HIS A 106 10.46 -3.28 -8.76
C HIS A 106 10.63 -4.66 -8.09
N HIS A 107 9.78 -5.01 -7.12
CA HIS A 107 9.81 -6.31 -6.45
C HIS A 107 9.43 -7.46 -7.40
N ILE A 108 8.43 -7.25 -8.25
CA ILE A 108 8.03 -8.22 -9.29
C ILE A 108 9.16 -8.46 -10.31
N MET A 109 9.83 -7.38 -10.73
CA MET A 109 10.95 -7.47 -11.68
C MET A 109 12.18 -8.17 -11.10
N ARG A 110 12.54 -7.91 -9.84
CA ARG A 110 13.70 -8.54 -9.19
C ARG A 110 13.48 -10.01 -8.83
N GLY A 111 12.24 -10.45 -8.67
CA GLY A 111 11.91 -11.86 -8.41
C GLY A 111 11.93 -12.77 -9.65
N ASN A 112 12.29 -12.24 -10.82
CA ASN A 112 12.38 -12.98 -12.09
C ASN A 112 13.83 -13.16 -12.59
N GLN A 113 14.82 -12.74 -11.81
CA GLN A 113 16.25 -13.04 -12.00
C GLN A 113 16.70 -14.03 -10.93
#